data_AF-A0A1U7V1V1-F1
#
_entry.id   AF-A0A1U7V1V1-F1
#
_cell.length_a   1.000
_cell.length_b   1.000
_cell.length_c   1.000
_cell.angle_alpha   90.00
_cell.angle_beta   90.00
_cell.angle_gamma   90.00
#
_symmetry.space_group_name_H-M   'P 1'
#
loop_
_entity.id
_entity.type
_entity.pdbx_description
1 polymer ?
#
loop_
_entity_poly.entity_id
_entity_poly.type
_entity_poly.pdbx_seq_one_letter_code
_entity_poly.pdbx_strand_id
1 'polypeptide(L)'
;MVARFIDSALFRQFLQKREINHAARLPEFLSIPMGDKLKEKLRSMNVTGERIRFEGLAPPALTTETTNFPGETMGRITMNDARKILRISQLEKVRLRLRDMPMNSISYSKFVEICSEVCSNREQGLEFTKMLDDSGSVIIFGDVVLLHPHQVKVAQLW
;
A
#
# COMPACT_ATOMS: atom_id res chain seq x y z
N MET A 1 -31.90 28.70 3.78
CA MET A 1 -32.42 28.34 2.45
C MET A 1 -31.31 28.73 1.48
N VAL A 2 -30.54 27.87 0.80
CA VAL A 2 -30.72 26.51 0.33
C VAL A 2 -29.38 25.78 0.52
N ALA A 3 -29.42 24.61 1.16
CA ALA A 3 -28.33 23.65 1.16
C ALA A 3 -28.29 22.92 -0.18
N ARG A 4 -27.09 22.58 -0.68
CA ARG A 4 -26.71 21.42 -1.53
C ARG A 4 -25.44 21.74 -2.34
N PHE A 5 -24.52 20.84 -2.66
CA PHE A 5 -24.16 19.45 -2.30
C PHE A 5 -22.97 19.17 -3.24
N ILE A 6 -21.84 18.65 -2.79
CA ILE A 6 -20.85 18.02 -3.70
C ILE A 6 -20.32 16.74 -3.05
N ASP A 7 -20.37 15.68 -3.86
CA ASP A 7 -20.20 14.27 -3.56
C ASP A 7 -18.86 13.86 -2.92
N SER A 8 -18.99 12.97 -1.92
CA SER A 8 -17.92 12.21 -1.29
C SER A 8 -17.79 10.84 -1.95
N ALA A 9 -17.03 10.76 -3.04
CA ALA A 9 -16.87 9.51 -3.81
C ALA A 9 -15.43 9.00 -3.83
N LEU A 10 -14.86 8.55 -2.70
CA LEU A 10 -13.57 7.82 -2.70
C LEU A 10 -13.41 6.73 -1.62
N PHE A 11 -14.48 6.13 -1.08
CA PHE A 11 -14.30 4.94 -0.22
C PHE A 11 -15.43 3.92 -0.38
N ARG A 12 -15.23 2.92 -1.23
CA ARG A 12 -15.98 1.65 -1.16
C ARG A 12 -15.34 0.58 -2.05
N GLN A 13 -14.49 -0.30 -1.49
CA GLN A 13 -14.32 -1.62 -2.10
C GLN A 13 -13.78 -2.77 -1.24
N PHE A 14 -13.98 -2.80 0.08
CA PHE A 14 -13.67 -4.03 0.83
C PHE A 14 -14.65 -4.33 1.95
N LEU A 15 -15.88 -4.71 1.59
CA LEU A 15 -16.73 -5.57 2.43
C LEU A 15 -17.68 -6.40 1.54
N GLN A 16 -17.17 -7.47 0.90
CA GLN A 16 -18.04 -8.60 0.54
C GLN A 16 -18.30 -9.43 1.81
N LYS A 17 -19.08 -8.87 2.74
CA LYS A 17 -19.87 -9.68 3.68
C LYS A 17 -21.05 -10.23 2.89
N ARG A 18 -20.98 -11.49 2.46
CA ARG A 18 -22.18 -12.21 2.03
C ARG A 18 -22.97 -12.58 3.28
N GLU A 19 -24.10 -11.92 3.48
CA GLU A 19 -25.18 -12.47 4.31
C GLU A 19 -25.81 -13.64 3.55
N ILE A 20 -25.72 -14.85 4.13
CA ILE A 20 -26.48 -16.00 3.66
C ILE A 20 -27.79 -15.99 4.44
N ASN A 21 -28.67 -15.04 4.12
CA ASN A 21 -30.06 -15.04 4.55
C ASN A 21 -30.93 -15.37 3.34
N HIS A 22 -30.85 -16.63 2.90
CA HIS A 22 -31.95 -17.25 2.18
C HIS A 22 -32.50 -18.33 3.08
N ALA A 23 -33.74 -18.15 3.52
CA ALA A 23 -34.62 -19.21 3.99
C ALA A 23 -34.81 -20.22 2.84
N ALA A 24 -33.79 -21.05 2.63
CA ALA A 24 -33.91 -22.25 1.82
C ALA A 24 -34.57 -23.27 2.72
N ARG A 25 -35.83 -23.64 2.40
CA ARG A 25 -36.37 -24.94 2.78
C ARG A 25 -35.29 -25.97 2.47
N LEU A 26 -34.66 -26.51 3.51
CA LEU A 26 -33.66 -27.55 3.35
C LEU A 26 -34.35 -28.73 2.65
N PRO A 27 -33.81 -29.25 1.55
CA PRO A 27 -34.29 -30.49 0.98
C PRO A 27 -34.30 -31.58 2.07
N GLU A 28 -35.30 -32.46 2.08
CA GLU A 28 -35.45 -33.53 3.09
C GLU A 28 -34.21 -34.43 3.25
N PHE A 29 -33.26 -34.37 2.31
CA PHE A 29 -31.95 -35.03 2.38
C PHE A 29 -31.01 -34.44 3.46
N LEU A 30 -31.30 -33.24 3.98
CA LEU A 30 -30.53 -32.58 5.04
C LEU A 30 -31.06 -32.87 6.45
N SER A 31 -32.10 -33.70 6.60
CA SER A 31 -32.38 -34.31 7.90
C SER A 31 -31.26 -35.31 8.18
N ILE A 32 -30.20 -34.86 8.84
CA ILE A 32 -29.12 -35.73 9.29
C ILE A 32 -29.75 -36.74 10.24
N PRO A 33 -29.80 -38.05 9.90
CA PRO A 33 -30.28 -39.05 10.84
C PRO A 33 -29.39 -38.94 12.09
N MET A 34 -29.96 -38.94 13.29
CA MET A 34 -29.14 -38.89 14.51
C MET A 34 -29.15 -40.26 15.19
N GLY A 35 -28.01 -40.63 15.77
CA GLY A 35 -27.84 -41.91 16.47
C GLY A 35 -27.61 -43.10 15.54
N ASP A 36 -28.20 -44.25 15.86
CA ASP A 36 -27.89 -45.53 15.21
C ASP A 36 -28.25 -45.57 13.72
N LYS A 37 -29.28 -44.80 13.33
CA LYS A 37 -29.71 -44.65 11.93
C LYS A 37 -28.66 -43.90 11.08
N LEU A 38 -27.84 -43.04 11.69
CA LEU A 38 -26.67 -42.42 11.04
C LEU A 38 -25.55 -43.44 10.85
N LYS A 39 -25.28 -44.23 11.90
CA LYS A 39 -24.23 -45.25 11.90
C LYS A 39 -24.47 -46.30 10.82
N GLU A 40 -25.72 -46.72 10.65
CA GLU A 40 -26.12 -47.67 9.62
C GLU A 40 -25.97 -47.09 8.20
N LYS A 41 -26.38 -45.83 8.00
CA LYS A 41 -26.15 -45.12 6.72
C LYS A 41 -24.67 -44.92 6.40
N LEU A 42 -23.83 -44.57 7.38
CA LEU A 42 -22.40 -44.43 7.15
C LEU A 42 -21.73 -45.77 6.83
N ARG A 43 -22.26 -46.90 7.36
CA ARG A 43 -21.80 -48.27 7.08
C ARG A 43 -22.20 -48.77 5.69
N SER A 44 -23.26 -48.26 5.10
CA SER A 44 -23.62 -48.61 3.71
C SER A 44 -22.87 -47.76 2.67
N MET A 45 -22.32 -46.62 3.07
CA MET A 45 -21.60 -45.69 2.18
C MET A 45 -20.12 -46.04 1.99
N ASN A 46 -19.51 -46.84 2.86
CA ASN A 46 -18.08 -47.16 2.86
C ASN A 46 -17.74 -48.47 2.11
N VAL A 47 -18.42 -48.76 1.00
CA VAL A 47 -18.19 -49.98 0.19
C VAL A 47 -17.12 -49.85 -0.89
N THR A 48 -16.67 -48.64 -1.25
CA THR A 48 -15.49 -48.53 -2.12
C THR A 48 -14.56 -47.49 -1.53
N GLY A 49 -13.34 -47.91 -1.23
CA GLY A 49 -12.25 -47.09 -0.73
C GLY A 49 -11.77 -46.04 -1.73
N GLU A 50 -12.67 -45.22 -2.24
CA GLU A 50 -12.33 -43.91 -2.78
C GLU A 50 -12.04 -43.01 -1.59
N ARG A 51 -10.83 -43.18 -1.04
CA ARG A 51 -10.16 -42.11 -0.33
C ARG A 51 -10.25 -40.91 -1.27
N ILE A 52 -11.03 -39.90 -0.90
CA ILE A 52 -10.90 -38.57 -1.48
C ILE A 52 -9.43 -38.23 -1.30
N ARG A 53 -8.63 -38.34 -2.36
CA ARG A 53 -7.22 -37.98 -2.34
C ARG A 53 -7.19 -36.47 -2.17
N PHE A 54 -7.10 -36.01 -0.93
CA PHE A 54 -6.73 -34.65 -0.59
C PHE A 54 -5.23 -34.43 -0.90
N GLU A 55 -4.82 -34.75 -2.14
CA GLU A 55 -3.47 -34.61 -2.70
C GLU A 55 -3.17 -33.14 -3.04
N GLY A 56 -3.57 -32.23 -2.15
CA GLY A 56 -3.46 -30.78 -2.33
C GLY A 56 -3.56 -29.97 -1.03
N LEU A 57 -3.70 -30.63 0.13
CA LEU A 57 -3.68 -29.96 1.43
C LEU A 57 -2.45 -30.31 2.28
N ALA A 58 -1.48 -31.05 1.73
CA ALA A 58 -0.19 -31.19 2.39
C ALA A 58 0.57 -29.86 2.27
N PRO A 59 0.98 -29.23 3.38
CA PRO A 59 1.99 -28.18 3.32
C PRO A 59 3.22 -28.75 2.61
N PRO A 60 3.86 -28.03 1.68
CA PRO A 60 5.01 -28.56 0.98
C PRO A 60 6.06 -29.00 2.01
N ALA A 61 6.47 -30.26 1.90
CA ALA A 61 7.49 -30.83 2.78
C ALA A 61 8.77 -30.00 2.67
N LEU A 62 9.35 -29.68 3.83
CA LEU A 62 10.63 -28.98 3.93
C LEU A 62 11.73 -29.92 3.41
N THR A 63 12.05 -29.84 2.13
CA THR A 63 13.22 -30.51 1.55
C THR A 63 14.47 -29.78 2.01
N THR A 64 15.12 -30.32 3.03
CA THR A 64 16.52 -30.06 3.38
C THR A 64 17.44 -30.75 2.37
N GLU A 65 17.47 -30.31 1.11
CA GLU A 65 18.53 -30.70 0.18
C GLU A 65 18.91 -29.53 -0.73
N THR A 66 20.19 -29.17 -0.64
CA THR A 66 20.97 -28.18 -1.38
C THR A 66 20.46 -27.92 -2.79
N THR A 67 19.55 -26.95 -2.89
CA THR A 67 19.18 -26.30 -4.14
C THR A 67 19.17 -24.82 -3.83
N ASN A 68 19.69 -23.99 -4.73
CA ASN A 68 19.50 -22.54 -4.65
C ASN A 68 17.99 -22.25 -4.70
N PHE A 69 17.34 -22.22 -3.53
CA PHE A 69 15.93 -21.87 -3.42
C PHE A 69 15.81 -20.37 -3.71
N PRO A 70 14.99 -19.92 -4.68
CA PRO A 70 14.45 -18.57 -4.67
C PRO A 70 13.32 -18.54 -3.61
N GLY A 71 13.69 -18.83 -2.38
CA GLY A 71 12.82 -18.79 -1.22
C GLY A 71 12.86 -17.39 -0.62
N GLU A 72 11.68 -16.85 -0.34
CA GLU A 72 11.43 -15.84 0.68
C GLU A 72 12.20 -14.50 0.58
N THR A 73 11.95 -13.76 -0.50
CA THR A 73 12.12 -12.29 -0.51
C THR A 73 11.00 -11.55 0.25
N MET A 74 10.27 -12.24 1.13
CA MET A 74 9.24 -11.63 1.95
C MET A 74 9.88 -10.92 3.14
N GLY A 75 10.29 -9.66 2.95
CA GLY A 75 10.67 -8.74 4.03
C GLY A 75 12.16 -8.54 4.30
N ARG A 76 13.07 -9.08 3.48
CA ARG A 76 14.51 -8.82 3.65
C ARG A 76 14.91 -7.50 2.99
N ILE A 77 15.25 -6.49 3.78
CA ILE A 77 15.81 -5.22 3.30
C ILE A 77 17.12 -5.51 2.58
N THR A 78 17.15 -5.29 1.26
CA THR A 78 18.39 -5.40 0.49
C THR A 78 19.25 -4.16 0.67
N MET A 79 20.55 -4.24 0.35
CA MET A 79 21.43 -3.06 0.31
C MET A 79 20.85 -1.97 -0.61
N ASN A 80 20.15 -2.35 -1.68
CA ASN A 80 19.50 -1.40 -2.57
C ASN A 80 18.32 -0.68 -1.91
N ASP A 81 17.53 -1.39 -1.11
CA ASP A 81 16.43 -0.80 -0.36
C ASP A 81 16.95 0.13 0.73
N ALA A 82 18.04 -0.24 1.42
CA ALA A 82 18.69 0.64 2.38
C ALA A 82 19.15 1.96 1.73
N ARG A 83 19.71 1.92 0.51
CA ARG A 83 20.08 3.13 -0.25
C ARG A 83 18.86 3.98 -0.61
N LYS A 84 17.76 3.36 -1.03
CA LYS A 84 16.51 4.09 -1.33
C LYS A 84 15.96 4.76 -0.08
N ILE A 85 15.93 4.04 1.05
CA ILE A 85 15.46 4.57 2.33
C ILE A 85 16.32 5.76 2.76
N LEU A 86 17.65 5.65 2.67
CA LEU A 86 18.55 6.76 2.98
C LEU A 86 18.25 7.98 2.11
N ARG A 87 18.08 7.77 0.80
CA ARG A 87 17.79 8.85 -0.15
C ARG A 87 16.45 9.54 0.14
N ILE A 88 15.41 8.77 0.44
CA ILE A 88 14.09 9.31 0.84
C ILE A 88 14.21 10.08 2.16
N SER A 89 14.97 9.57 3.13
CA SER A 89 15.20 10.24 4.41
C SER A 89 15.90 11.59 4.23
N GLN A 90 16.90 11.68 3.34
CA GLN A 90 17.56 12.95 3.03
C GLN A 90 16.59 13.93 2.36
N LEU A 91 15.79 13.48 1.40
CA LEU A 91 14.79 14.32 0.73
C LEU A 91 13.75 14.85 1.73
N GLU A 92 13.28 14.01 2.65
CA GLU A 92 12.30 14.44 3.67
C GLU A 92 12.90 15.44 4.66
N LYS A 93 14.19 15.29 5.02
CA LYS A 93 14.89 16.30 5.83
C LYS A 93 14.91 17.67 5.15
N VAL A 94 15.19 17.70 3.83
CA VAL A 94 15.11 18.94 3.05
C VAL A 94 13.69 19.49 3.07
N ARG A 95 12.69 18.63 2.83
CA ARG A 95 11.27 19.03 2.81
C ARG A 95 10.82 19.66 4.13
N LEU A 96 11.18 19.05 5.26
CA LEU A 96 10.89 19.57 6.59
C LEU A 96 11.57 20.92 6.83
N ARG A 97 12.86 21.03 6.48
CA ARG A 97 13.60 22.27 6.62
C ARG A 97 12.96 23.42 5.85
N LEU A 98 12.50 23.19 4.62
CA LEU A 98 11.81 24.20 3.82
C LEU A 98 10.43 24.53 4.38
N ARG A 99 9.73 23.54 4.93
CA ARG A 99 8.42 23.72 5.58
C ARG A 99 8.50 24.61 6.82
N ASP A 100 9.57 24.46 7.60
CA ASP A 100 9.77 25.23 8.83
C ASP A 100 10.23 26.67 8.58
N MET A 101 10.59 27.02 7.33
CA MET A 101 10.95 28.40 6.99
C MET A 101 9.70 29.31 7.01
N PRO A 102 9.75 30.47 7.69
CA PRO A 102 8.63 31.41 7.73
C PRO A 102 8.43 32.14 6.39
N MET A 103 9.37 31.99 5.46
CA MET A 103 9.37 32.68 4.17
C MET A 103 8.55 31.89 3.15
N ASN A 104 7.74 32.59 2.36
CA ASN A 104 6.96 31.95 1.29
C ASN A 104 7.77 31.71 0.02
N SER A 105 8.91 32.39 -0.12
CA SER A 105 9.79 32.26 -1.29
C SER A 105 11.26 32.54 -0.97
N ILE A 106 12.15 31.96 -1.77
CA ILE A 106 13.61 32.16 -1.71
C ILE A 106 14.21 32.19 -3.12
N SER A 107 15.47 32.61 -3.27
CA SER A 107 16.19 32.50 -4.54
C SER A 107 16.53 31.05 -4.87
N TYR A 108 16.65 30.74 -6.16
CA TYR A 108 17.06 29.40 -6.62
C TYR A 108 18.45 29.03 -6.11
N SER A 109 19.38 29.98 -6.08
CA SER A 109 20.71 29.78 -5.50
C SER A 109 20.67 29.35 -4.04
N LYS A 110 19.83 29.99 -3.22
CA LYS A 110 19.67 29.64 -1.81
C LYS A 110 19.00 28.29 -1.63
N PHE A 111 18.04 27.97 -2.49
CA PHE A 111 17.37 26.68 -2.51
C PHE A 111 18.34 25.53 -2.80
N VAL A 112 19.20 25.68 -3.82
CA VAL A 112 20.24 24.69 -4.17
C VAL A 112 21.23 24.49 -3.03
N GLU A 113 21.61 25.57 -2.34
CA GLU A 113 22.48 25.50 -1.15
C GLU A 113 21.83 24.64 -0.05
N ILE A 114 20.57 24.91 0.29
CA ILE A 114 19.81 24.14 1.30
C ILE A 114 19.72 22.66 0.92
N CYS A 115 19.43 22.34 -0.35
CA CYS A 115 19.41 20.96 -0.83
C CYS A 115 20.79 20.31 -0.71
N SER A 116 21.85 21.03 -1.07
CA SER A 116 23.23 20.52 -1.05
C SER A 116 23.76 20.27 0.36
N GLU A 117 23.33 21.05 1.35
CA GLU A 117 23.73 20.87 2.76
C GLU A 117 23.26 19.53 3.37
N VAL A 118 22.15 18.98 2.89
CA VAL A 118 21.58 17.71 3.39
C VAL A 118 22.03 16.51 2.54
N CYS A 119 22.43 16.77 1.29
CA CYS A 119 22.86 15.74 0.35
C CYS A 119 24.33 15.36 0.55
N SER A 120 24.70 14.17 0.06
CA SER A 120 26.09 13.72 0.11
C SER A 120 26.97 14.38 -0.96
N ASN A 121 26.37 14.94 -2.01
CA ASN A 121 27.07 15.65 -3.09
C ASN A 121 26.17 16.73 -3.73
N ARG A 122 26.78 17.64 -4.50
CA ARG A 122 26.05 18.75 -5.15
C ARG A 122 25.09 18.28 -6.25
N GLU A 123 25.43 17.19 -6.94
CA GLU A 123 24.60 16.62 -8.02
C GLU A 123 23.27 16.06 -7.50
N GLN A 124 23.29 15.36 -6.37
CA GLN A 124 22.07 14.91 -5.67
C GLN A 124 21.27 16.10 -5.16
N GLY A 125 21.93 17.16 -4.69
CA GLY A 125 21.26 18.40 -4.32
C GLY A 125 20.44 18.95 -5.47
N LEU A 126 21.01 19.00 -6.68
CA LEU A 126 20.30 19.42 -7.88
C LEU A 126 19.16 18.47 -8.25
N GLU A 127 19.39 17.16 -8.17
CA GLU A 127 18.33 16.17 -8.41
C GLU A 127 17.15 16.35 -7.45
N PHE A 128 17.42 16.65 -6.18
CA PHE A 128 16.39 16.93 -5.18
C PHE A 128 15.63 18.23 -5.47
N THR A 129 16.28 19.27 -6.01
CA THR A 129 15.56 20.48 -6.43
C THR A 129 14.47 20.15 -7.43
N LYS A 130 14.80 19.31 -8.44
CA LYS A 130 13.84 18.86 -9.45
C LYS A 130 12.76 17.97 -8.86
N MET A 131 13.13 17.00 -8.02
CA MET A 131 12.15 16.10 -7.38
C MET A 131 11.12 16.86 -6.53
N LEU A 132 11.55 17.93 -5.84
CA LEU A 132 10.66 18.74 -5.01
C LEU A 132 9.67 19.56 -5.87
N ASP A 133 10.14 20.10 -7.00
CA ASP A 133 9.32 20.82 -7.98
C ASP A 133 8.33 19.89 -8.70
N ASP A 134 8.82 18.76 -9.21
CA ASP A 134 7.99 17.73 -9.86
C ASP A 134 6.88 17.21 -8.94
N SER A 135 7.15 17.13 -7.63
CA SER A 135 6.17 16.70 -6.61
C SER A 135 5.17 17.80 -6.22
N GLY A 136 5.38 19.05 -6.64
CA GLY A 136 4.61 20.22 -6.20
C GLY A 136 4.83 20.60 -4.73
N SER A 137 5.89 20.08 -4.09
CA SER A 137 6.25 20.48 -2.72
C SER A 137 6.80 21.90 -2.67
N VAL A 138 7.46 22.31 -3.74
CA VAL A 138 7.85 23.69 -4.04
C VAL A 138 7.43 23.99 -5.47
N ILE A 139 7.45 25.26 -5.87
CA ILE A 139 7.31 25.66 -7.28
C ILE A 139 8.51 26.51 -7.65
N ILE A 140 9.27 26.09 -8.66
CA ILE A 140 10.39 26.84 -9.21
C ILE A 140 9.89 27.70 -10.38
N PHE A 141 10.02 29.01 -10.25
CA PHE A 141 9.67 29.99 -11.27
C PHE A 141 10.86 30.91 -11.56
N GLY A 142 11.67 30.53 -12.55
CA GLY A 142 12.91 31.23 -12.88
C GLY A 142 13.90 31.17 -11.73
N ASP A 143 14.30 32.33 -11.21
CA ASP A 143 15.23 32.43 -10.06
C ASP A 143 14.50 32.46 -8.70
N VAL A 144 13.16 32.35 -8.69
CA VAL A 144 12.36 32.37 -7.45
C VAL A 144 11.77 30.99 -7.20
N VAL A 145 11.85 30.52 -5.94
CA VAL A 145 11.28 29.24 -5.50
C VAL A 145 10.23 29.50 -4.45
N LEU A 146 8.98 29.10 -4.70
CA LEU A 146 7.87 29.17 -3.76
C LEU A 146 7.89 27.93 -2.84
N LEU A 147 8.02 28.16 -1.53
CA LEU A 147 8.19 27.08 -0.54
C LEU A 147 6.88 26.49 -0.04
N HIS A 148 5.80 27.29 -0.04
CA HIS A 148 4.49 26.89 0.47
C HIS A 148 3.40 27.01 -0.60
N PRO A 149 3.42 26.20 -1.68
CA PRO A 149 2.42 26.29 -2.76
C PRO A 149 0.97 26.22 -2.28
N HIS A 150 0.71 25.43 -1.24
CA HIS A 150 -0.61 25.27 -0.61
C HIS A 150 -1.16 26.55 0.06
N GLN A 151 -0.31 27.54 0.37
CA GLN A 151 -0.72 28.82 0.95
C GLN A 151 -0.97 29.89 -0.11
N VAL A 152 -0.58 29.63 -1.36
CA VAL A 152 -0.79 30.55 -2.47
C VAL A 152 -2.26 30.50 -2.86
N LYS A 153 -3.01 31.55 -2.50
CA LYS A 153 -4.38 31.73 -2.95
C LYS A 153 -4.35 32.08 -4.44
N VAL A 154 -5.10 31.35 -5.26
CA VAL A 154 -5.39 31.80 -6.62
C VAL A 154 -6.24 33.06 -6.50
N ALA A 155 -5.71 34.20 -6.97
CA ALA A 155 -6.48 35.43 -7.04
C ALA A 155 -7.70 35.17 -7.94
N GLN A 156 -8.88 35.15 -7.34
CA GLN A 156 -10.14 35.09 -8.07
C GLN A 156 -10.36 36.47 -8.69
N LEU A 157 -9.86 36.64 -9.92
CA LEU A 157 -10.06 37.82 -10.75
C LEU A 157 -11.39 37.67 -11.51
N TRP A 158 -12.53 37.70 -10.79
CA TRP A 158 -13.87 37.88 -11.35
C TRP A 158 -14.78 38.55 -10.32
#